data_AF-A0A256FPP7-F1
#
_entry.id   AF-A0A256FPP7-F1
#
_cell.length_a   1.000
_cell.length_b   1.000
_cell.length_c   1.000
_cell.angle_alpha   90.00
_cell.angle_beta   90.00
_cell.angle_gamma   90.00
#
_symmetry.space_group_name_H-M   'P 1'
#
loop_
_entity.id
_entity.type
_entity.pdbx_description
1 polymer ?
#
loop_
_entity_poly.entity_id
_entity_poly.type
_entity_poly.pdbx_seq_one_letter_code
_entity_poly.pdbx_strand_id
1 'polypeptide(L)'
;MGRRKDDPQLQQAKGFPGRRKRKVEQELEAIAVAAEKSGTDIDPFPIPAEFAKAPAYWAYAIRLWKELSDIMVKQGRRRPAYRGALARYCWWMQQFFDCADQLRKDLPRGGVTVKVKKGDGEIVYRQHPNVDFMGKAETALRLLDAEFGFTPMRDQDLIRTESFNAGQGRLALGGAHPQSGAQRPASSEEPDTDPMGLMNGADSPPPGARPN
;
A
#
# COMPACT_ATOMS: atom_id res chain seq x y z
N MET A 1 -10.69 5.62 46.00
CA MET A 1 -11.07 5.58 44.57
C MET A 1 -9.82 5.84 43.73
N GLY A 2 -9.16 4.79 43.24
CA GLY A 2 -7.96 4.93 42.40
C GLY A 2 -8.33 5.49 41.03
N ARG A 3 -7.67 6.56 40.59
CA ARG A 3 -7.87 7.17 39.27
C ARG A 3 -7.58 6.14 38.17
N ARG A 4 -8.49 5.99 37.21
CA ARG A 4 -8.30 5.10 36.04
C ARG A 4 -7.05 5.52 35.27
N LYS A 5 -6.30 4.53 34.77
CA LYS A 5 -5.06 4.73 34.01
C LYS A 5 -5.38 5.53 32.74
N ASP A 6 -4.76 6.70 32.59
CA ASP A 6 -4.85 7.50 31.35
C ASP A 6 -4.27 6.70 30.16
N ASP A 7 -4.76 6.95 28.96
CA ASP A 7 -4.29 6.32 27.72
C ASP A 7 -2.77 6.62 27.50
N PRO A 8 -1.94 5.68 27.01
CA PRO A 8 -0.48 5.89 26.89
C PRO A 8 -0.10 7.12 26.04
N GLN A 9 -0.87 7.41 24.99
CA GLN A 9 -0.67 8.61 24.16
C GLN A 9 -0.93 9.91 24.92
N LEU A 10 -1.97 9.93 25.76
CA LEU A 10 -2.30 11.07 26.64
C LEU A 10 -1.27 11.25 27.75
N GLN A 11 -0.61 10.16 28.20
CA GLN A 11 0.46 10.24 29.19
C GLN A 11 1.77 10.74 28.61
N GLN A 12 2.10 10.38 27.37
CA GLN A 12 3.24 10.92 26.64
C GLN A 12 3.09 12.44 26.44
N ALA A 13 1.90 12.89 26.02
CA ALA A 13 1.60 14.32 25.87
C ALA A 13 1.68 15.11 27.19
N LYS A 14 1.39 14.48 28.34
CA LYS A 14 1.45 15.10 29.67
C LYS A 14 2.83 15.01 30.34
N GLY A 15 3.85 14.45 29.68
CA GLY A 15 5.19 14.32 30.26
C GLY A 15 5.32 13.22 31.32
N PHE A 16 4.52 12.16 31.21
CA PHE A 16 4.58 10.96 32.06
C PHE A 16 4.33 11.18 33.56
N PRO A 17 3.26 11.90 33.98
CA PRO A 17 2.98 12.12 35.39
C PRO A 17 2.72 10.77 36.10
N GLY A 18 3.57 10.44 37.08
CA GLY A 18 3.42 9.22 37.90
C GLY A 18 3.79 7.90 37.20
N ARG A 19 4.42 7.93 36.00
CA ARG A 19 4.89 6.71 35.32
C ARG A 19 6.30 6.89 34.77
N ARG A 20 7.07 5.79 34.77
CA ARG A 20 8.42 5.77 34.17
C ARG A 20 8.30 5.83 32.64
N LYS A 21 8.92 6.85 32.02
CA LYS A 21 8.98 7.09 30.56
C LYS A 21 9.20 5.81 29.74
N ARG A 22 10.22 5.01 30.10
CA ARG A 22 10.54 3.72 29.44
C ARG A 22 9.37 2.72 29.40
N LYS A 23 8.53 2.67 30.43
CA LYS A 23 7.39 1.74 30.49
C LYS A 23 6.22 2.19 29.60
N VAL A 24 6.07 3.50 29.40
CA VAL A 24 5.05 4.05 28.49
C VAL A 24 5.51 3.92 27.04
N GLU A 25 6.80 4.17 26.77
CA GLU A 25 7.42 3.93 25.47
C GLU A 25 7.36 2.46 25.06
N GLN A 26 7.68 1.52 25.96
CA GLN A 26 7.52 0.08 25.71
C GLN A 26 6.08 -0.34 25.47
N GLU A 27 5.10 0.27 26.17
CA GLU A 27 3.68 0.02 25.90
C GLU A 27 3.27 0.56 24.52
N LEU A 28 3.77 1.72 24.11
CA LEU A 28 3.56 2.30 22.78
C LEU A 28 4.19 1.44 21.67
N GLU A 29 5.43 0.98 21.86
CA GLU A 29 6.12 0.07 20.94
C GLU A 29 5.40 -1.28 20.88
N ALA A 30 4.95 -1.83 22.01
CA ALA A 30 4.17 -3.07 22.03
C ALA A 30 2.82 -2.92 21.33
N ILE A 31 2.15 -1.77 21.45
CA ILE A 31 0.92 -1.46 20.71
C ILE A 31 1.22 -1.34 19.21
N ALA A 32 2.31 -0.69 18.82
CA ALA A 32 2.73 -0.58 17.42
C ALA A 32 3.05 -1.97 16.83
N VAL A 33 3.82 -2.80 17.54
CA VAL A 33 4.16 -4.17 17.13
C VAL A 33 2.93 -5.08 17.11
N ALA A 34 1.98 -4.92 18.03
CA ALA A 34 0.72 -5.67 18.02
C ALA A 34 -0.21 -5.23 16.88
N ALA A 35 -0.22 -3.94 16.53
CA ALA A 35 -0.96 -3.44 15.38
C ALA A 35 -0.40 -4.01 14.06
N GLU A 36 0.91 -4.17 13.94
CA GLU A 36 1.57 -4.83 12.81
C GLU A 36 1.34 -6.36 12.75
N LYS A 37 1.15 -7.03 13.90
CA LYS A 37 1.01 -8.49 14.01
C LYS A 37 -0.42 -9.04 14.00
N SER A 38 -1.42 -8.22 13.66
CA SER A 38 -2.82 -8.64 13.72
C SER A 38 -3.29 -9.49 12.53
N GLY A 39 -2.49 -9.60 11.46
CA GLY A 39 -2.75 -10.52 10.34
C GLY A 39 -2.33 -11.97 10.66
N THR A 40 -3.10 -12.94 10.18
CA THR A 40 -2.79 -14.38 10.22
C THR A 40 -2.61 -14.92 8.81
N ASP A 41 -2.05 -16.11 8.63
CA ASP A 41 -1.95 -16.72 7.29
C ASP A 41 -3.32 -17.01 6.66
N ILE A 42 -4.36 -17.18 7.49
CA ILE A 42 -5.75 -17.43 7.08
C ILE A 42 -6.44 -16.12 6.69
N ASP A 43 -6.25 -15.08 7.48
CA ASP A 43 -6.71 -13.71 7.19
C ASP A 43 -5.53 -12.75 7.30
N PRO A 44 -4.82 -12.46 6.19
CA PRO A 44 -3.67 -11.57 6.21
C PRO A 44 -4.06 -10.10 6.38
N PHE A 45 -5.32 -9.74 6.11
CA PHE A 45 -5.81 -8.36 6.15
C PHE A 45 -7.13 -8.20 6.93
N PRO A 46 -7.14 -8.53 8.24
CA PRO A 46 -8.34 -8.30 9.04
C PRO A 46 -8.63 -6.81 9.12
N ILE A 47 -9.92 -6.46 9.17
CA ILE A 47 -10.37 -5.07 9.20
C ILE A 47 -9.65 -4.30 10.32
N PRO A 48 -9.08 -3.10 10.04
CA PRO A 48 -8.47 -2.24 11.04
C PRO A 48 -9.41 -1.90 12.19
N ALA A 49 -8.88 -1.86 13.41
CA ALA A 49 -9.67 -1.63 14.62
C ALA A 49 -10.37 -0.26 14.61
N GLU A 50 -9.74 0.73 13.96
CA GLU A 50 -10.26 2.08 13.74
C GLU A 50 -11.58 2.05 12.96
N PHE A 51 -11.65 1.19 11.94
CA PHE A 51 -12.84 1.04 11.11
C PHE A 51 -13.91 0.21 11.82
N ALA A 52 -13.49 -0.83 12.54
CA ALA A 52 -14.39 -1.71 13.29
C ALA A 52 -15.14 -0.97 14.42
N LYS A 53 -14.54 0.06 15.03
CA LYS A 53 -15.16 0.86 16.10
C LYS A 53 -16.34 1.71 15.63
N ALA A 54 -16.34 2.16 14.37
CA ALA A 54 -17.37 3.04 13.82
C ALA A 54 -17.72 2.65 12.38
N PRO A 55 -18.34 1.47 12.17
CA PRO A 55 -18.48 0.88 10.85
C PRO A 55 -19.41 1.66 9.91
N ALA A 56 -20.43 2.34 10.46
CA ALA A 56 -21.33 3.18 9.67
C ALA A 56 -20.62 4.42 9.11
N TYR A 57 -19.73 5.03 9.91
CA TYR A 57 -18.94 6.18 9.49
C TYR A 57 -17.87 5.76 8.47
N TRP A 58 -17.17 4.65 8.73
CA TRP A 58 -16.13 4.12 7.85
C TRP A 58 -16.65 3.19 6.75
N ALA A 59 -17.92 3.26 6.37
CA ALA A 59 -18.53 2.28 5.47
C ALA A 59 -17.80 2.20 4.10
N TYR A 60 -17.43 3.35 3.53
CA TYR A 60 -16.74 3.38 2.25
C TYR A 60 -15.26 2.95 2.39
N ALA A 61 -14.56 3.36 3.45
CA ALA A 61 -13.22 2.84 3.77
C ALA A 61 -13.20 1.31 3.96
N ILE A 62 -14.19 0.74 4.68
CA ILE A 62 -14.31 -0.71 4.89
C ILE A 62 -14.56 -1.44 3.56
N ARG A 63 -15.40 -0.87 2.69
CA ARG A 63 -15.64 -1.44 1.37
C ARG A 63 -14.35 -1.48 0.54
N LEU A 64 -13.65 -0.34 0.45
CA LEU A 64 -12.37 -0.26 -0.26
C LEU A 64 -11.32 -1.20 0.33
N TRP A 65 -11.25 -1.30 1.67
CA TRP A 65 -10.35 -2.23 2.33
C TRP A 65 -10.57 -3.66 1.86
N LYS A 66 -11.83 -4.12 1.85
CA LYS A 66 -12.18 -5.49 1.44
C LYS A 66 -11.84 -5.75 -0.03
N GLU A 67 -12.13 -4.80 -0.91
CA GLU A 67 -11.83 -4.91 -2.35
C GLU A 67 -10.32 -4.97 -2.61
N LEU A 68 -9.56 -4.03 -2.03
CA LEU A 68 -8.12 -3.91 -2.27
C LEU A 68 -7.33 -5.02 -1.58
N SER A 69 -7.72 -5.43 -0.37
CA SER A 69 -7.06 -6.54 0.32
C SER A 69 -7.21 -7.85 -0.44
N ASP A 70 -8.37 -8.13 -1.04
CA ASP A 70 -8.58 -9.30 -1.90
C ASP A 70 -7.68 -9.27 -3.15
N ILE A 71 -7.56 -8.10 -3.79
CA ILE A 71 -6.62 -7.90 -4.92
C ILE A 71 -5.17 -8.16 -4.48
N MET A 72 -4.75 -7.60 -3.34
CA MET A 72 -3.40 -7.81 -2.82
C MET A 72 -3.10 -9.27 -2.51
N VAL A 73 -4.08 -10.01 -1.98
CA VAL A 73 -3.95 -11.46 -1.74
C VAL A 73 -3.79 -12.23 -3.04
N LYS A 74 -4.56 -11.89 -4.08
CA LYS A 74 -4.48 -12.49 -5.42
C LYS A 74 -3.14 -12.20 -6.11
N GLN A 75 -2.57 -11.01 -5.89
CA GLN A 75 -1.24 -10.63 -6.38
C GLN A 75 -0.08 -11.21 -5.54
N GLY A 76 -0.35 -12.00 -4.50
CA GLY A 76 0.67 -12.58 -3.63
C GLY A 76 1.28 -11.61 -2.60
N ARG A 77 0.75 -10.39 -2.48
CA ARG A 77 1.23 -9.34 -1.56
C ARG A 77 0.63 -9.49 -0.16
N ARG A 78 0.89 -10.61 0.50
CA ARG A 78 0.29 -10.98 1.80
C ARG A 78 1.04 -10.47 3.03
N ARG A 79 2.11 -9.69 2.85
CA ARG A 79 2.96 -9.26 3.97
C ARG A 79 2.18 -8.33 4.91
N PRO A 80 2.18 -8.59 6.24
CA PRO A 80 1.49 -7.74 7.21
C PRO A 80 1.92 -6.27 7.19
N ALA A 81 3.16 -5.98 6.76
CA ALA A 81 3.69 -4.61 6.62
C ALA A 81 2.82 -3.70 5.73
N TYR A 82 2.11 -4.26 4.75
CA TYR A 82 1.25 -3.49 3.86
C TYR A 82 -0.05 -2.98 4.52
N ARG A 83 -0.47 -3.62 5.62
CA ARG A 83 -1.73 -3.37 6.30
C ARG A 83 -1.88 -1.91 6.74
N GLY A 84 -0.84 -1.34 7.35
CA GLY A 84 -0.88 0.04 7.87
C GLY A 84 -1.00 1.08 6.75
N ALA A 85 -0.26 0.89 5.66
CA ALA A 85 -0.32 1.78 4.52
C ALA A 85 -1.66 1.65 3.75
N LEU A 86 -2.20 0.43 3.62
CA LEU A 86 -3.54 0.20 3.04
C LEU A 86 -4.62 0.88 3.89
N ALA A 87 -4.50 0.84 5.22
CA ALA A 87 -5.51 1.41 6.12
C ALA A 87 -5.53 2.93 5.97
N ARG A 88 -4.35 3.52 5.89
CA ARG A 88 -4.17 4.95 5.65
C ARG A 88 -4.74 5.36 4.29
N TYR A 89 -4.55 4.55 3.25
CA TYR A 89 -5.15 4.80 1.93
C TYR A 89 -6.68 4.83 1.99
N CYS A 90 -7.30 3.79 2.56
CA CYS A 90 -8.76 3.72 2.72
C CYS A 90 -9.30 4.90 3.57
N TRP A 91 -8.56 5.29 4.61
CA TRP A 91 -8.88 6.44 5.46
C TRP A 91 -8.88 7.75 4.66
N TRP A 92 -7.81 8.04 3.92
CA TRP A 92 -7.72 9.25 3.10
C TRP A 92 -8.80 9.29 2.01
N MET A 93 -9.10 8.16 1.38
CA MET A 93 -10.16 8.06 0.37
C MET A 93 -11.53 8.43 0.96
N GLN A 94 -11.89 7.87 2.12
CA GLN A 94 -13.13 8.26 2.82
C GLN A 94 -13.16 9.77 3.08
N GLN A 95 -12.09 10.32 3.67
CA GLN A 95 -12.07 11.73 4.03
C GLN A 95 -12.14 12.65 2.83
N PHE A 96 -11.55 12.26 1.70
CA PHE A 96 -11.66 12.99 0.44
C PHE A 96 -13.11 13.08 -0.03
N PHE A 97 -13.86 11.96 -0.03
CA PHE A 97 -15.26 11.96 -0.44
C PHE A 97 -16.17 12.66 0.57
N ASP A 98 -15.93 12.51 1.87
CA ASP A 98 -16.67 13.24 2.90
C ASP A 98 -16.49 14.76 2.73
N CYS A 99 -15.27 15.21 2.40
CA CYS A 99 -14.99 16.61 2.10
C CYS A 99 -15.71 17.10 0.85
N ALA A 100 -15.75 16.28 -0.20
CA ALA A 100 -16.47 16.59 -1.44
C ALA A 100 -17.99 16.68 -1.21
N ASP A 101 -18.54 15.78 -0.40
CA ASP A 101 -19.95 15.77 -0.03
C ASP A 101 -20.33 16.98 0.84
N GLN A 102 -19.46 17.37 1.77
CA GLN A 102 -19.62 18.61 2.54
C GLN A 102 -19.58 19.83 1.62
N LEU A 103 -18.62 19.90 0.69
CA LEU A 103 -18.53 21.00 -0.26
C LEU A 103 -19.82 21.14 -1.10
N ARG A 104 -20.41 20.01 -1.52
CA ARG A 104 -21.70 20.00 -2.24
C ARG A 104 -22.86 20.53 -1.38
N LYS A 105 -22.87 20.22 -0.08
CA LYS A 105 -23.90 20.70 0.85
C LYS A 105 -23.78 22.19 1.14
N ASP A 106 -22.54 22.67 1.33
CA ASP A 106 -22.26 24.06 1.69
C ASP A 106 -22.36 25.00 0.47
N LEU A 107 -22.05 24.49 -0.73
CA LEU A 107 -22.06 25.25 -1.98
C LEU A 107 -22.92 24.54 -3.06
N PRO A 108 -24.25 24.46 -2.88
CA PRO A 108 -25.13 23.65 -3.73
C PRO A 108 -25.22 24.13 -5.18
N ARG A 109 -24.83 25.38 -5.46
CA ARG A 109 -24.81 25.96 -6.82
C ARG A 109 -23.52 25.68 -7.59
N GLY A 110 -22.59 24.91 -7.01
CA GLY A 110 -21.26 24.70 -7.58
C GLY A 110 -20.38 25.93 -7.33
N GLY A 111 -19.42 25.78 -6.45
CA GLY A 111 -18.47 26.83 -6.10
C GLY A 111 -17.38 26.29 -5.20
N VAL A 112 -16.32 27.09 -5.03
CA VAL A 112 -15.18 26.75 -4.17
C VAL A 112 -14.87 27.83 -3.13
N THR A 113 -15.67 28.91 -3.10
CA THR A 113 -15.46 30.06 -2.22
C THR A 113 -16.66 30.30 -1.31
N VAL A 114 -16.38 30.74 -0.09
CA VAL A 114 -17.35 31.08 0.95
C VAL A 114 -17.23 32.57 1.26
N LYS A 115 -18.36 33.24 1.47
CA LYS A 115 -18.40 34.62 1.95
C LYS A 115 -18.12 34.65 3.45
N VAL A 116 -17.08 35.37 3.85
CA VAL A 116 -16.69 35.54 5.26
C VAL A 116 -16.72 37.02 5.60
N LYS A 117 -17.42 37.38 6.67
CA LYS A 117 -17.44 38.74 7.21
C LYS A 117 -16.23 38.92 8.12
N LYS A 118 -15.39 39.93 7.84
CA LYS A 118 -14.29 40.33 8.73
C LYS A 118 -14.82 41.07 9.97
N GLY A 119 -13.98 41.21 10.99
CA GLY A 119 -14.28 42.01 12.19
C GLY A 119 -14.67 43.45 11.88
N ASP A 120 -14.09 44.03 10.83
CA ASP A 120 -14.36 45.41 10.37
C ASP A 120 -15.66 45.54 9.55
N GLY A 121 -16.42 44.46 9.41
CA GLY A 121 -17.69 44.44 8.68
C GLY A 121 -17.57 44.21 7.17
N GLU A 122 -16.37 44.32 6.60
CA GLU A 122 -16.09 44.01 5.19
C GLU A 122 -16.31 42.52 4.87
N ILE A 123 -16.92 42.23 3.72
CA ILE A 123 -17.13 40.85 3.24
C ILE A 123 -15.99 40.46 2.30
N VAL A 124 -15.34 39.34 2.59
CA VAL A 124 -14.29 38.77 1.74
C VAL A 124 -14.65 37.35 1.33
N TYR A 125 -14.34 37.00 0.09
CA TYR A 125 -14.47 35.65 -0.42
C TYR A 125 -13.19 34.87 -0.11
N ARG A 126 -13.33 33.77 0.63
CA ARG A 126 -12.22 32.85 0.92
C ARG A 126 -12.49 31.50 0.31
N GLN A 127 -11.44 30.76 -0.04
CA GLN A 127 -11.59 29.38 -0.49
C GLN A 127 -12.12 28.51 0.64
N HIS A 128 -13.00 27.57 0.30
CA HIS A 128 -13.54 26.61 1.26
C HIS A 128 -12.40 25.71 1.78
N PRO A 129 -12.28 25.49 3.11
CA PRO A 129 -11.16 24.73 3.70
C PRO A 129 -11.06 23.30 3.15
N ASN A 130 -12.20 22.67 2.85
CA ASN A 130 -12.23 21.33 2.26
C ASN A 130 -11.52 21.24 0.90
N VAL A 131 -11.44 22.33 0.13
CA VAL A 131 -10.75 22.30 -1.17
C VAL A 131 -9.23 22.19 -0.97
N ASP A 132 -8.68 22.90 0.01
CA ASP A 132 -7.26 22.79 0.38
C ASP A 132 -6.95 21.41 0.99
N PHE A 133 -7.84 20.89 1.85
CA PHE A 133 -7.70 19.54 2.37
C PHE A 133 -7.71 18.48 1.25
N MET A 134 -8.64 18.58 0.29
CA MET A 134 -8.72 17.65 -0.83
C MET A 134 -7.45 17.67 -1.68
N GLY A 135 -6.86 18.84 -1.95
CA GLY A 135 -5.58 18.93 -2.67
C GLY A 135 -4.41 18.26 -1.92
N LYS A 136 -4.35 18.40 -0.60
CA LYS A 136 -3.36 17.72 0.24
C LYS A 136 -3.59 16.22 0.29
N ALA A 137 -4.83 15.79 0.46
CA ALA A 137 -5.24 14.40 0.47
C ALA A 137 -4.92 13.72 -0.88
N GLU A 138 -5.17 14.38 -2.00
CA GLU A 138 -4.84 13.85 -3.33
C GLU A 138 -3.35 13.59 -3.49
N THR A 139 -2.50 14.48 -2.98
CA THR A 139 -1.04 14.29 -3.04
C THR A 139 -0.61 13.07 -2.23
N ALA A 140 -1.17 12.89 -1.03
CA ALA A 140 -0.90 11.72 -0.19
C ALA A 140 -1.43 10.42 -0.83
N LEU A 141 -2.61 10.45 -1.44
CA LEU A 141 -3.21 9.31 -2.14
C LEU A 141 -2.36 8.86 -3.32
N ARG A 142 -1.89 9.79 -4.15
CA ARG A 142 -1.02 9.46 -5.30
C ARG A 142 0.29 8.78 -4.90
N LEU A 143 0.84 9.14 -3.74
CA LEU A 143 2.05 8.49 -3.21
C LEU A 143 1.75 7.05 -2.78
N LEU A 144 0.66 6.84 -2.04
CA LEU A 144 0.23 5.51 -1.61
C LEU A 144 -0.16 4.63 -2.81
N ASP A 145 -0.82 5.17 -3.83
CA ASP A 145 -1.15 4.44 -5.06
C ASP A 145 0.09 3.92 -5.79
N ALA A 146 1.18 4.68 -5.76
CA ALA A 146 2.44 4.28 -6.35
C ALA A 146 3.12 3.13 -5.57
N GLU A 147 2.97 3.10 -4.24
CA GLU A 147 3.51 2.02 -3.40
C GLU A 147 2.81 0.69 -3.63
N PHE A 148 1.48 0.72 -3.86
CA PHE A 148 0.67 -0.47 -4.03
C PHE A 148 0.44 -0.90 -5.49
N GLY A 149 0.73 -0.04 -6.45
CA GLY A 149 0.47 -0.36 -7.85
C GLY A 149 -1.02 -0.37 -8.21
N PHE A 150 -1.86 0.40 -7.52
CA PHE A 150 -3.31 0.43 -7.82
C PHE A 150 -3.64 1.06 -9.19
N THR A 151 -2.66 1.71 -9.82
CA THR A 151 -2.78 2.19 -11.20
C THR A 151 -2.06 1.24 -12.16
N PRO A 152 -2.62 0.96 -13.36
CA PRO A 152 -2.02 0.01 -14.31
C PRO A 152 -0.55 0.30 -14.66
N MET A 153 -0.18 1.58 -14.74
CA MET A 153 1.21 1.99 -14.99
C MET A 153 2.13 1.58 -13.84
N ARG A 154 1.70 1.79 -12.59
CA ARG A 154 2.49 1.45 -11.40
C ARG A 154 2.56 -0.05 -11.16
N ASP A 155 1.51 -0.77 -11.49
CA ASP A 155 1.52 -2.24 -11.45
C ASP A 155 2.58 -2.82 -12.39
N GLN A 156 2.66 -2.32 -13.62
CA GLN A 156 3.71 -2.72 -14.58
C GLN A 156 5.12 -2.38 -14.09
N ASP A 157 5.32 -1.21 -13.47
CA ASP A 157 6.62 -0.82 -12.91
C ASP A 157 7.05 -1.74 -11.75
N LEU A 158 6.10 -2.14 -10.89
CA LEU A 158 6.37 -3.09 -9.82
C LEU A 158 6.71 -4.47 -10.38
N ILE A 159 5.95 -4.98 -11.36
CA ILE A 159 6.23 -6.27 -12.02
C ILE A 159 7.60 -6.26 -12.70
N ARG A 160 7.97 -5.16 -13.37
CA ARG A 160 9.31 -4.98 -13.96
C ARG A 160 10.41 -5.04 -12.91
N THR A 161 10.19 -4.39 -11.77
CA THR A 161 11.17 -4.36 -10.67
C THR A 161 11.31 -5.73 -10.01
N GLU A 162 10.19 -6.41 -9.76
CA GLU A 162 10.15 -7.76 -9.19
C GLU A 162 10.81 -8.77 -10.14
N SER A 163 10.53 -8.71 -11.45
CA SER A 163 11.16 -9.59 -12.45
C SER A 163 12.66 -9.32 -12.63
N PHE A 164 13.08 -8.04 -12.63
CA PHE A 164 14.50 -7.69 -12.69
C PHE A 164 15.28 -8.20 -11.47
N ASN A 165 14.75 -8.01 -10.27
CA ASN A 165 15.37 -8.48 -9.03
C ASN A 165 15.43 -10.02 -8.97
N ALA A 166 14.38 -10.71 -9.43
CA ALA A 166 14.36 -12.17 -9.55
C ALA A 166 15.39 -12.69 -10.58
N GLY A 167 15.62 -11.93 -11.66
CA GLY A 167 16.62 -12.22 -12.68
C GLY A 167 18.06 -12.02 -12.20
N GLN A 168 18.34 -10.96 -11.43
CA GLN A 168 19.68 -10.70 -10.88
C GLN A 168 20.11 -11.74 -9.83
N GLY A 169 19.18 -12.31 -9.06
CA GLY A 169 19.46 -13.42 -8.15
C GLY A 169 19.84 -14.74 -8.86
N ARG A 170 19.71 -14.81 -10.19
CA ARG A 170 20.10 -15.95 -11.04
C ARG A 170 21.27 -15.64 -11.98
N LEU A 171 21.82 -14.43 -11.95
CA LEU A 171 23.01 -14.11 -12.73
C LEU A 171 24.25 -14.62 -11.99
N ALA A 172 24.91 -15.60 -12.62
CA ALA A 172 26.20 -16.14 -12.20
C ALA A 172 27.34 -15.11 -12.38
N LEU A 173 27.34 -14.04 -11.59
CA LEU A 173 28.44 -13.08 -11.52
C LEU A 173 29.13 -13.15 -10.15
N GLY A 174 29.97 -14.17 -9.99
CA GLY A 174 30.86 -14.35 -8.84
C GLY A 174 31.38 -15.79 -8.81
N GLY A 175 32.62 -16.00 -9.27
CA GLY A 175 33.14 -17.30 -9.68
C GLY A 175 33.34 -18.37 -8.59
N ALA A 176 33.40 -19.63 -9.07
CA ALA A 176 33.85 -20.90 -8.47
C ALA A 176 33.24 -21.29 -7.10
N HIS A 177 32.61 -22.46 -6.92
CA HIS A 177 33.01 -23.81 -7.33
C HIS A 177 31.80 -24.79 -7.49
N PRO A 178 32.00 -25.96 -8.12
CA PRO A 178 30.98 -26.86 -8.68
C PRO A 178 30.67 -28.10 -7.81
N GLN A 179 29.92 -29.04 -8.41
CA GLN A 179 29.49 -30.40 -8.01
C GLN A 179 28.17 -30.43 -7.24
N SER A 180 27.21 -31.32 -7.53
CA SER A 180 27.05 -32.47 -8.42
C SER A 180 25.54 -32.81 -8.30
N GLY A 181 24.74 -33.08 -9.32
CA GLY A 181 24.87 -34.12 -10.32
C GLY A 181 23.49 -34.80 -10.43
N ALA A 182 23.02 -35.06 -11.65
CA ALA A 182 22.19 -36.21 -12.02
C ALA A 182 21.83 -36.13 -13.50
N GLN A 183 22.15 -37.20 -14.20
CA GLN A 183 21.97 -37.47 -15.62
C GLN A 183 20.68 -36.94 -16.27
N ARG A 184 20.86 -36.38 -17.47
CA ARG A 184 19.87 -36.40 -18.55
C ARG A 184 20.04 -37.72 -19.33
N PRO A 185 18.97 -38.30 -19.88
CA PRO A 185 19.05 -38.90 -21.19
C PRO A 185 18.23 -38.08 -22.21
N ALA A 186 18.83 -37.86 -23.37
CA ALA A 186 18.17 -37.53 -24.63
C ALA A 186 17.28 -38.73 -25.04
N SER A 187 16.26 -38.71 -25.90
CA SER A 187 15.83 -37.84 -27.01
C SER A 187 14.53 -38.48 -27.54
N SER A 188 13.59 -37.71 -28.09
CA SER A 188 12.81 -38.12 -29.28
C SER A 188 11.95 -36.96 -29.78
N GLU A 189 12.16 -36.59 -31.03
CA GLU A 189 11.43 -35.61 -31.82
C GLU A 189 9.99 -36.04 -32.09
N GLU A 190 9.02 -35.14 -31.92
CA GLU A 190 7.72 -35.15 -32.59
C GLU A 190 7.33 -33.72 -32.97
N PRO A 191 6.55 -33.52 -34.06
CA PRO A 191 6.42 -32.23 -34.72
C PRO A 191 5.56 -31.24 -33.94
N ASP A 192 6.16 -30.08 -33.74
CA ASP A 192 5.69 -28.92 -33.00
C ASP A 192 4.43 -28.30 -33.64
N THR A 193 3.33 -28.30 -32.90
CA THR A 193 2.16 -27.43 -33.15
C THR A 193 1.87 -26.59 -31.90
N ASP A 194 2.91 -26.02 -31.30
CA ASP A 194 2.79 -24.99 -30.25
C ASP A 194 3.02 -23.58 -30.83
N PRO A 195 2.01 -22.68 -30.79
CA PRO A 195 2.16 -21.29 -31.23
C PRO A 195 3.12 -20.43 -30.36
N MET A 196 3.83 -21.01 -29.38
CA MET A 196 4.90 -20.39 -28.60
C MET A 196 6.33 -20.82 -29.00
N GLY A 197 6.52 -21.51 -30.13
CA GLY A 197 7.83 -21.97 -30.62
C GLY A 197 8.81 -20.88 -31.13
N LEU A 198 8.41 -19.60 -31.14
CA LEU A 198 9.20 -18.49 -31.70
C LEU A 198 10.43 -18.07 -30.86
N MET A 199 10.63 -18.62 -29.67
CA MET A 199 11.80 -18.31 -28.82
C MET A 199 12.96 -19.31 -28.91
N ASN A 200 12.81 -20.43 -29.63
CA ASN A 200 13.89 -21.41 -29.81
C ASN A 200 14.74 -21.18 -31.08
N GLY A 201 14.42 -20.18 -31.91
CA GLY A 201 15.17 -19.84 -33.13
C GLY A 201 16.47 -19.05 -32.91
N ALA A 202 16.84 -18.77 -31.65
CA ALA A 202 18.00 -17.93 -31.33
C ALA A 202 19.34 -18.68 -31.20
N ASP A 203 19.35 -20.01 -31.17
CA ASP A 203 20.58 -20.81 -31.21
C ASP A 203 20.97 -21.16 -32.64
N SER A 204 21.26 -20.13 -33.45
CA SER A 204 22.00 -20.31 -34.70
C SER A 204 23.50 -20.15 -34.41
N PRO A 205 24.37 -21.09 -34.82
CA PRO A 205 25.80 -20.91 -34.66
C PRO A 205 26.25 -19.69 -35.49
N PRO A 206 27.16 -18.84 -34.99
CA PRO A 206 27.58 -17.65 -35.70
C PRO A 206 28.19 -18.01 -37.05
N PRO A 207 27.91 -17.22 -38.11
CA PRO A 207 28.35 -17.55 -39.47
C PRO A 207 29.89 -17.53 -39.53
N GLY A 208 30.49 -18.72 -39.73
CA GLY A 208 31.94 -18.88 -39.84
C GLY A 208 32.51 -20.22 -39.36
N ALA A 209 31.74 -21.03 -38.62
CA ALA A 209 32.22 -22.35 -38.20
C ALA A 209 32.15 -23.36 -39.37
N ARG A 210 33.28 -23.60 -40.03
CA ARG A 210 33.44 -24.74 -40.95
C ARG A 210 33.57 -26.04 -40.13
N PRO A 211 32.86 -27.12 -40.47
CA PRO A 211 33.08 -28.42 -39.85
C PRO A 211 34.40 -29.03 -40.33
N ASN A 212 35.16 -29.59 -39.39
CA ASN A 212 36.20 -30.60 -39.67
C ASN A 212 35.58 -31.99 -39.57
#